data_AF-A0AAU2DD99-F1
#
_entry.id   AF-A0AAU2DD99-F1
#
_cell.length_a   1.000
_cell.length_b   1.000
_cell.length_c   1.000
_cell.angle_alpha   90.00
_cell.angle_beta   90.00
_cell.angle_gamma   90.00
#
_symmetry.space_group_name_H-M   'P 1'
#
loop_
_entity.id
_entity.type
_entity.pdbx_description
1 polymer ?
#
loop_
_entity_poly.entity_id
_entity_poly.type
_entity_poly.pdbx_seq_one_letter_code
_entity_poly.pdbx_strand_id
1 'polypeptide(L)'
;MAEAATSSSPAQVGSPSKCDSNTPDVRKMQKNIGQIRTSFTPKPPTSNPKVEVAQIPVTGGKAVVPADKVAIDGQSLDKVILSNSTGVKPGQLDVNVESTKIDDAWYVTNLDFNLG
;
A
#
# COMPACT_ATOMS: atom_id res chain seq x y z
N MET A 1 9.11 2.35 20.49
CA MET A 1 10.06 3.30 19.85
C MET A 1 11.43 3.00 20.45
N ALA A 2 12.43 2.64 19.66
CA ALA A 2 13.79 2.42 20.16
C ALA A 2 14.51 3.78 20.32
N GLU A 3 15.42 3.87 21.29
CA GLU A 3 16.24 5.06 21.50
C GLU A 3 17.17 5.31 20.30
N ALA A 4 17.41 6.59 19.99
CA ALA A 4 18.27 6.98 18.88
C ALA A 4 19.73 6.58 19.18
N ALA A 5 20.41 6.00 18.19
CA ALA A 5 21.82 5.65 18.32
C ALA A 5 22.67 6.92 18.48
N THR A 6 23.38 7.05 19.60
CA THR A 6 24.18 8.24 19.97
C THR A 6 25.57 8.27 19.33
N SER A 7 25.98 7.21 18.63
CA SER A 7 27.32 7.05 18.06
C SER A 7 27.36 7.09 16.51
N SER A 8 26.24 7.32 15.84
CA SER A 8 26.21 7.38 14.37
C SER A 8 26.55 8.78 13.86
N SER A 9 27.54 8.87 12.97
CA SER A 9 27.78 10.10 12.21
C SER A 9 26.58 10.41 11.30
N PRO A 10 26.27 11.70 11.03
CA PRO A 10 25.20 12.08 10.13
C PRO A 10 25.33 11.39 8.76
N ALA A 11 24.21 10.95 8.20
CA ALA A 11 24.19 10.41 6.85
C ALA A 11 24.70 11.47 5.86
N GLN A 12 25.72 11.12 5.10
CA GLN A 12 26.25 12.01 4.07
C GLN A 12 25.45 11.86 2.78
N VAL A 13 25.08 13.00 2.17
CA VAL A 13 24.48 13.01 0.85
C VAL A 13 25.46 12.44 -0.18
N GLY A 14 25.00 11.45 -0.95
CA GLY A 14 25.77 10.90 -2.07
C GLY A 14 25.80 11.87 -3.25
N SER A 15 26.82 11.77 -4.10
CA SER A 15 26.81 12.37 -5.43
C SER A 15 25.98 11.52 -6.41
N PRO A 16 25.39 12.10 -7.47
CA PRO A 16 24.69 11.32 -8.50
C PRO A 16 25.56 10.21 -9.11
N SER A 17 26.86 10.44 -9.25
CA SER A 17 27.83 9.46 -9.74
C SER A 17 27.94 8.19 -8.89
N LYS A 18 27.50 8.21 -7.62
CA LYS A 18 27.44 7.00 -6.79
C LYS A 18 26.42 5.99 -7.30
N CYS A 19 25.33 6.43 -7.94
CA CYS A 19 24.28 5.54 -8.44
C CYS A 19 24.81 4.56 -9.50
N ASP A 20 25.70 5.03 -10.37
CA ASP A 20 26.28 4.25 -11.47
C ASP A 20 27.63 3.62 -11.14
N SER A 21 28.18 3.90 -9.94
CA SER A 21 29.49 3.37 -9.54
C SER A 21 29.40 1.89 -9.17
N ASN A 22 30.46 1.13 -9.46
CA ASN A 22 30.58 -0.29 -9.08
C ASN A 22 31.54 -0.48 -7.89
N THR A 23 31.55 0.47 -6.95
CA THR A 23 32.37 0.37 -5.74
C THR A 23 31.80 -0.69 -4.78
N PRO A 24 32.62 -1.31 -3.90
CA PRO A 24 32.14 -2.31 -2.94
C PRO A 24 30.95 -1.83 -2.09
N ASP A 25 30.98 -0.58 -1.62
CA ASP A 25 29.91 0.00 -0.82
C ASP A 25 28.61 0.17 -1.61
N VAL A 26 28.70 0.62 -2.88
CA VAL A 26 27.51 0.76 -3.73
C VAL A 26 26.92 -0.59 -4.10
N ARG A 27 27.74 -1.62 -4.33
CA ARG A 27 27.23 -2.99 -4.51
C ARG A 27 26.47 -3.50 -3.29
N LYS A 28 27.00 -3.23 -2.08
CA LYS A 28 26.32 -3.59 -0.82
C LYS A 28 24.99 -2.85 -0.67
N MET A 29 24.97 -1.55 -0.99
CA MET A 29 23.75 -0.74 -0.99
C MET A 29 22.71 -1.27 -1.98
N GLN A 30 23.09 -1.52 -3.23
CA GLN A 30 22.20 -2.09 -4.26
C GLN A 30 21.63 -3.44 -3.83
N LYS A 31 22.45 -4.33 -3.23
CA LYS A 31 21.99 -5.60 -2.69
C LYS A 31 20.93 -5.40 -1.60
N ASN A 32 21.18 -4.50 -0.64
CA ASN A 32 20.25 -4.23 0.44
C ASN A 32 18.94 -3.62 -0.07
N ILE A 33 19.01 -2.66 -1.00
CA ILE A 33 17.83 -2.08 -1.66
C ILE A 33 17.06 -3.16 -2.43
N GLY A 34 17.75 -4.06 -3.13
CA GLY A 34 17.13 -5.19 -3.83
C GLY A 34 16.39 -6.13 -2.88
N GLN A 35 16.95 -6.39 -1.70
CA GLN A 35 16.30 -7.20 -0.65
C GLN A 35 15.07 -6.48 -0.09
N ILE A 36 15.17 -5.20 0.22
CA ILE A 36 14.03 -4.36 0.66
C ILE A 36 12.95 -4.40 -0.41
N ARG A 37 13.28 -4.11 -1.68
CA ARG A 37 12.33 -4.19 -2.80
C ARG A 37 11.65 -5.55 -2.84
N THR A 38 12.40 -6.65 -2.69
CA THR A 38 11.82 -8.00 -2.69
C THR A 38 10.86 -8.21 -1.53
N SER A 39 11.21 -7.74 -0.32
CA SER A 39 10.35 -7.85 0.86
C SER A 39 9.07 -7.01 0.78
N PHE A 40 9.13 -5.86 0.10
CA PHE A 40 7.99 -4.94 -0.02
C PHE A 40 7.25 -5.04 -1.37
N THR A 41 7.69 -5.91 -2.27
CA THR A 41 6.95 -6.23 -3.50
C THR A 41 6.15 -7.50 -3.25
N PRO A 42 4.82 -7.42 -3.05
CA PRO A 42 4.00 -8.62 -2.95
C PRO A 42 4.17 -9.47 -4.20
N LYS A 43 4.10 -10.79 -4.05
CA LYS A 43 4.12 -11.69 -5.20
C LYS A 43 2.93 -11.35 -6.09
N PRO A 44 3.13 -11.18 -7.42
CA PRO A 44 2.01 -10.96 -8.31
C PRO A 44 1.06 -12.15 -8.20
N PRO A 45 -0.26 -11.92 -8.19
CA PRO A 45 -1.22 -13.01 -8.12
C PRO A 45 -1.10 -13.88 -9.39
N THR A 46 -1.41 -15.17 -9.26
CA THR A 46 -1.36 -16.13 -10.38
C THR A 46 -2.40 -15.83 -11.47
N SER A 47 -3.43 -15.07 -11.13
CA SER A 47 -4.50 -14.62 -11.99
C SER A 47 -4.92 -13.21 -11.59
N ASN A 48 -5.50 -12.45 -12.52
CA ASN A 48 -6.10 -11.17 -12.16
C ASN A 48 -7.29 -11.42 -11.22
N PRO A 49 -7.38 -10.74 -10.07
CA PRO A 49 -8.51 -10.89 -9.16
C PRO A 49 -9.79 -10.38 -9.84
N LYS A 50 -10.89 -11.08 -9.61
CA LYS A 50 -12.21 -10.60 -10.01
C LYS A 50 -12.70 -9.62 -8.96
N VAL A 51 -12.95 -8.37 -9.36
CA VAL A 51 -13.46 -7.33 -8.47
C VAL A 51 -14.89 -6.96 -8.86
N GLU A 52 -15.80 -7.03 -7.89
CA GLU A 52 -17.19 -6.62 -8.03
C GLU A 52 -17.49 -5.55 -6.98
N VAL A 53 -18.16 -4.48 -7.39
CA VAL A 53 -18.54 -3.39 -6.49
C VAL A 53 -20.05 -3.23 -6.57
N ALA A 54 -20.72 -3.18 -5.41
CA ALA A 54 -22.15 -2.93 -5.38
C ALA A 54 -22.48 -1.56 -6.00
N GLN A 55 -23.71 -1.37 -6.48
CA GLN A 55 -24.14 -0.05 -6.94
C GLN A 55 -24.26 0.90 -5.76
N ILE A 56 -23.58 2.04 -5.83
CA ILE A 56 -23.52 3.06 -4.78
C ILE A 56 -23.96 4.41 -5.37
N PRO A 57 -24.75 5.23 -4.65
CA PRO A 57 -25.06 6.58 -5.11
C PRO A 57 -23.80 7.43 -5.25
N VAL A 58 -23.74 8.21 -6.33
CA VAL A 58 -22.71 9.21 -6.59
C VAL A 58 -23.24 10.58 -6.19
N THR A 59 -22.46 11.37 -5.46
CA THR A 59 -22.80 12.74 -5.11
C THR A 59 -21.67 13.67 -5.52
N GLY A 60 -21.96 14.65 -6.39
CA GLY A 60 -20.99 15.69 -6.77
C GLY A 60 -19.69 15.14 -7.39
N GLY A 61 -19.76 14.06 -8.16
CA GLY A 61 -18.58 13.42 -8.75
C GLY A 61 -17.74 12.62 -7.75
N LYS A 62 -18.27 12.33 -6.55
CA LYS A 62 -17.65 11.47 -5.55
C LYS A 62 -18.51 10.24 -5.26
N ALA A 63 -17.86 9.12 -5.01
CA ALA A 63 -18.47 7.88 -4.54
C ALA A 63 -17.67 7.39 -3.33
N VAL A 64 -18.36 7.02 -2.26
CA VAL A 64 -17.75 6.40 -1.08
C VAL A 64 -18.31 5.00 -0.96
N VAL A 65 -17.43 4.00 -1.04
CA VAL A 65 -17.79 2.59 -1.08
C VAL A 65 -17.24 1.90 0.17
N PRO A 66 -18.11 1.44 1.08
CA PRO A 66 -17.67 0.61 2.20
C PRO A 66 -17.02 -0.70 1.73
N ALA A 67 -16.01 -1.19 2.44
CA ALA A 67 -15.27 -2.38 2.04
C ALA A 67 -16.11 -3.67 2.03
N ASP A 68 -17.19 -3.74 2.82
CA ASP A 68 -18.14 -4.86 2.78
C ASP A 68 -18.96 -4.90 1.47
N LYS A 69 -18.96 -3.81 0.69
CA LYS A 69 -19.62 -3.69 -0.63
C LYS A 69 -18.67 -3.91 -1.81
N VAL A 70 -17.40 -4.20 -1.54
CA VAL A 70 -16.40 -4.55 -2.56
C VAL A 70 -16.06 -6.03 -2.39
N ALA A 71 -16.32 -6.85 -3.40
CA ALA A 71 -15.95 -8.25 -3.41
C ALA A 71 -14.73 -8.49 -4.31
N ILE A 72 -13.74 -9.20 -3.79
CA ILE A 72 -12.54 -9.67 -4.47
C ILE A 72 -12.59 -11.19 -4.43
N ASP A 73 -12.72 -11.82 -5.61
CA ASP A 73 -12.86 -13.27 -5.75
C ASP A 73 -13.97 -13.87 -4.84
N GLY A 74 -15.06 -13.10 -4.68
CA GLY A 74 -16.21 -13.47 -3.85
C GLY A 74 -16.05 -13.22 -2.34
N GLN A 75 -14.90 -12.72 -1.88
CA GLN A 75 -14.67 -12.29 -0.50
C GLN A 75 -14.78 -10.78 -0.38
N SER A 76 -15.39 -10.26 0.69
CA SER A 76 -15.44 -8.82 0.92
C SER A 76 -14.03 -8.24 1.18
N LEU A 77 -13.79 -7.01 0.74
CA LEU A 77 -12.47 -6.36 0.79
C LEU A 77 -11.91 -6.28 2.22
N ASP A 78 -12.77 -6.02 3.21
CA ASP A 78 -12.41 -6.01 4.64
C ASP A 78 -11.81 -7.35 5.09
N LYS A 79 -12.38 -8.47 4.64
CA LYS A 79 -11.87 -9.81 4.94
C LYS A 79 -10.54 -10.09 4.25
N VAL A 80 -10.38 -9.64 3.00
CA VAL A 80 -9.12 -9.77 2.28
C VAL A 80 -8.02 -9.00 3.01
N ILE A 81 -8.28 -7.76 3.44
CA ILE A 81 -7.34 -6.96 4.22
C ILE A 81 -7.01 -7.66 5.54
N LEU A 82 -8.02 -8.10 6.30
CA LEU A 82 -7.82 -8.79 7.58
C LEU A 82 -6.97 -10.05 7.43
N SER A 83 -7.19 -10.85 6.39
CA SER A 83 -6.42 -12.09 6.14
C SER A 83 -4.93 -11.85 5.87
N ASN A 84 -4.57 -10.64 5.42
CA ASN A 84 -3.19 -10.24 5.15
C ASN A 84 -2.61 -9.32 6.24
N SER A 85 -3.38 -9.04 7.30
CA SER A 85 -2.98 -8.15 8.39
C SER A 85 -2.57 -8.95 9.63
N THR A 86 -1.58 -8.44 10.37
CA THR A 86 -1.21 -8.95 11.69
C THR A 86 -1.67 -7.96 12.76
N GLY A 87 -2.28 -8.45 13.84
CA GLY A 87 -2.68 -7.63 14.99
C GLY A 87 -4.01 -6.89 14.86
N VAL A 88 -4.80 -7.13 13.80
CA VAL A 88 -6.14 -6.58 13.61
C VAL A 88 -7.18 -7.70 13.69
N LYS A 89 -8.24 -7.52 14.49
CA LYS A 89 -9.33 -8.50 14.61
C LYS A 89 -10.54 -8.11 13.75
N PRO A 90 -11.41 -9.06 13.37
CA PRO A 90 -12.69 -8.75 12.75
C PRO A 90 -13.50 -7.75 13.57
N GLY A 91 -14.11 -6.77 12.91
CA GLY A 91 -14.88 -5.70 13.55
C GLY A 91 -14.06 -4.53 14.10
N GLN A 92 -12.73 -4.64 14.12
CA GLN A 92 -11.83 -3.53 14.49
C GLN A 92 -11.41 -2.69 13.29
N LEU A 93 -11.77 -3.12 12.08
CA LEU A 93 -11.35 -2.51 10.84
C LEU A 93 -12.60 -1.96 10.14
N ASP A 94 -12.65 -0.65 9.99
CA ASP A 94 -13.61 0.03 9.13
C ASP A 94 -12.86 0.65 7.95
N VAL A 95 -13.28 0.31 6.73
CA VAL A 95 -12.58 0.72 5.50
C VAL A 95 -13.57 1.25 4.50
N ASN A 96 -13.29 2.45 3.98
CA ASN A 96 -14.05 3.07 2.93
C ASN A 96 -13.14 3.43 1.75
N VAL A 97 -13.58 3.11 0.54
CA VAL A 97 -12.91 3.50 -0.71
C VAL A 97 -13.60 4.75 -1.25
N GLU A 98 -12.90 5.87 -1.26
CA GLU A 98 -13.38 7.08 -1.94
C GLU A 98 -12.86 7.10 -3.36
N SER A 99 -13.78 7.27 -4.31
CA SER A 99 -13.46 7.57 -5.70
C SER A 99 -13.96 8.96 -6.05
N THR A 100 -13.12 9.71 -6.76
CA THR A 100 -13.45 11.04 -7.28
C THR A 100 -13.30 11.07 -8.79
N LYS A 101 -14.22 11.76 -9.46
CA LYS A 101 -14.18 12.01 -10.89
C LYS A 101 -13.31 13.23 -11.19
N ILE A 102 -12.25 13.04 -11.98
CA ILE A 102 -11.31 14.08 -12.42
C ILE A 102 -11.20 13.95 -13.94
N ASP A 103 -11.46 15.03 -14.68
CA ASP A 103 -11.39 15.07 -16.15
C ASP A 103 -12.10 13.88 -16.84
N ASP A 104 -13.35 13.65 -16.43
CA ASP A 104 -14.20 12.55 -16.91
C ASP A 104 -13.79 11.11 -16.57
N ALA A 105 -12.69 10.91 -15.85
CA ALA A 105 -12.24 9.61 -15.37
C ALA A 105 -12.42 9.46 -13.84
N TRP A 106 -12.70 8.23 -13.39
CA TRP A 106 -12.82 7.89 -11.98
C TRP A 106 -11.50 7.39 -11.42
N TYR A 107 -11.07 7.96 -10.31
CA TYR A 107 -9.86 7.56 -9.60
C TYR A 107 -10.19 7.22 -8.17
N VAL A 108 -9.58 6.16 -7.63
CA VAL A 108 -9.54 5.95 -6.18
C VAL A 108 -8.64 7.03 -5.60
N THR A 109 -9.23 7.95 -4.85
CA THR A 109 -8.54 9.12 -4.29
C THR A 109 -8.28 8.98 -2.80
N ASN A 110 -9.03 8.13 -2.10
CA ASN A 110 -8.78 7.82 -0.71
C ASN A 110 -9.09 6.35 -0.41
N LEU A 111 -8.27 5.76 0.45
CA LEU A 111 -8.58 4.52 1.14
C LEU A 111 -8.58 4.89 2.62
N ASP A 112 -9.78 5.14 3.15
CA ASP A 112 -9.97 5.51 4.54
C ASP A 112 -9.91 4.26 5.41
N PHE A 113 -8.93 4.19 6.30
CA PHE A 113 -8.63 3.05 7.16
C PHE A 113 -8.78 3.46 8.62
N ASN A 114 -9.86 3.04 9.26
CA ASN A 114 -10.15 3.32 10.66
C ASN A 114 -10.00 2.06 11.50
N LEU A 115 -9.27 2.17 12.63
CA LEU A 115 -9.09 1.09 13.59
C LEU A 115 -9.84 1.42 14.89
N GLY A 116 -10.69 0.49 15.35
CA GLY A 116 -11.57 0.63 16.53
C GLY A 116 -11.54 -0.55 17.49
#